data_AF-A0A9E3IT11-F1
#
_entry.id   AF-A0A9E3IT11-F1
#
_cell.length_a   1.000
_cell.length_b   1.000
_cell.length_c   1.000
_cell.angle_alpha   90.00
_cell.angle_beta   90.00
_cell.angle_gamma   90.00
#
_symmetry.space_group_name_H-M   'P 1'
#
loop_
_entity.id
_entity.type
_entity.pdbx_description
1 polymer ?
#
loop_
_entity_poly.entity_id
_entity_poly.type
_entity_poly.pdbx_seq_one_letter_code
_entity_poly.pdbx_strand_id
1 'polypeptide(L)'
;MAMEFGWWDKTPEDGKYQICVRVHGGNAVWTRKQGHHTSWEPYGPPTEADWDKLIYEANRRVPRRLISPKQFAEIEGLRNKPTLLPRVSKPGPTR
;
A
#
# COMPACT_ATOMS: atom_id res chain seq x y z
N MET A 1 -8.50 -8.15 -10.08
CA MET A 1 -7.69 -6.99 -10.52
C MET A 1 -6.81 -6.53 -9.36
N ALA A 2 -5.51 -6.32 -9.60
CA ALA A 2 -4.64 -5.60 -8.68
C ALA A 2 -4.66 -4.11 -9.04
N MET A 3 -4.72 -3.23 -8.04
CA MET A 3 -4.70 -1.78 -8.23
C MET A 3 -3.34 -1.24 -7.79
N GLU A 4 -2.66 -0.52 -8.68
CA GLU A 4 -1.38 0.11 -8.39
C GLU A 4 -1.50 1.63 -8.27
N PHE A 5 -1.02 2.15 -7.15
CA PHE A 5 -0.95 3.58 -6.86
C PHE A 5 0.50 3.94 -6.63
N GLY A 6 0.99 5.01 -7.26
CA GLY A 6 2.36 5.44 -7.06
C GLY A 6 2.50 6.94 -7.09
N TRP A 7 3.29 7.47 -6.18
CA TRP A 7 3.59 8.89 -6.08
C TRP A 7 5.04 9.09 -5.64
N TRP A 8 5.54 10.30 -5.86
CA TRP A 8 6.85 10.70 -5.36
C TRP A 8 6.67 11.44 -4.05
N ASP A 9 7.42 11.02 -3.04
CA ASP A 9 7.50 11.70 -1.76
C ASP A 9 8.94 12.20 -1.52
N LYS A 10 9.07 13.20 -0.66
CA LYS A 10 10.36 13.77 -0.28
C LYS A 10 10.36 13.95 1.23
N THR A 11 11.07 13.08 1.92
CA THR A 11 11.28 13.21 3.36
C THR A 11 12.65 13.89 3.58
N PRO A 12 12.76 14.82 4.56
CA PRO A 12 14.04 15.47 4.86
C PRO A 12 15.15 14.49 5.26
N GLU A 13 14.80 13.31 5.79
CA GLU A 13 15.73 12.28 6.25
C GLU A 13 16.23 11.36 5.11
N ASP A 14 15.30 10.84 4.28
CA ASP A 14 15.59 9.84 3.23
C ASP A 14 15.76 10.45 1.82
N GLY A 15 15.49 11.75 1.66
CA GLY A 15 15.47 12.41 0.36
C GLY A 15 14.22 12.06 -0.48
N LYS A 16 14.35 12.14 -1.81
CA LYS A 16 13.25 11.89 -2.75
C LYS A 16 13.16 10.39 -3.09
N TYR A 17 12.02 9.77 -2.83
CA TYR A 17 11.74 8.38 -3.19
C TYR A 17 10.35 8.24 -3.80
N GLN A 18 10.17 7.18 -4.58
CA GLN A 18 8.89 6.83 -5.17
C GLN A 18 8.24 5.77 -4.28
N ILE A 19 7.03 6.03 -3.79
CA ILE A 19 6.19 5.03 -3.12
C ILE A 19 5.28 4.40 -4.17
N CYS A 20 5.14 3.08 -4.12
CA CYS A 20 4.17 2.32 -4.89
C CYS A 20 3.41 1.36 -3.97
N VAL A 21 2.08 1.40 -4.08
CA VAL A 21 1.14 0.60 -3.32
C VAL A 21 0.37 -0.29 -4.27
N ARG A 22 0.45 -1.59 -4.03
CA ARG A 22 -0.30 -2.64 -4.73
C ARG A 22 -1.43 -3.12 -3.83
N VAL A 23 -2.66 -2.78 -4.19
CA VAL A 23 -3.86 -3.26 -3.49
C VAL A 23 -4.43 -4.48 -4.21
N HIS A 24 -4.51 -5.61 -3.51
CA HIS A 24 -5.07 -6.85 -4.03
C HIS A 24 -5.75 -7.66 -2.92
N GLY A 25 -6.98 -8.12 -3.17
CA GLY A 25 -7.68 -9.07 -2.29
C GLY A 25 -7.85 -8.61 -0.84
N GLY A 26 -8.01 -7.30 -0.61
CA GLY A 26 -8.10 -6.76 0.75
C GLY A 26 -6.77 -6.67 1.50
N ASN A 27 -5.64 -6.64 0.78
CA ASN A 27 -4.32 -6.33 1.33
C ASN A 27 -3.65 -5.20 0.52
N ALA A 28 -2.80 -4.41 1.18
CA ALA A 28 -2.00 -3.36 0.56
C ALA A 28 -0.50 -3.67 0.75
N VAL A 29 0.20 -3.91 -0.35
CA VAL A 29 1.65 -4.11 -0.36
C VAL A 29 2.31 -2.78 -0.72
N TRP A 30 3.10 -2.27 0.21
CA TRP A 30 3.80 -1.00 0.08
C TRP A 30 5.25 -1.24 -0.30
N THR A 31 5.71 -0.56 -1.32
CA THR A 31 7.08 -0.63 -1.81
C THR A 31 7.59 0.78 -2.06
N ARG A 32 8.89 1.01 -1.86
CA ARG A 32 9.56 2.26 -2.18
C ARG A 32 10.76 2.02 -3.08
N LYS A 33 11.16 3.05 -3.81
CA LYS A 33 12.35 3.04 -4.64
C LYS A 33 13.02 4.42 -4.64
N GLN A 34 14.32 4.47 -4.40
CA GLN A 34 15.09 5.71 -4.33
C GLN A 34 15.97 5.87 -5.58
N GLY A 35 15.43 6.50 -6.64
CA GLY A 35 16.13 6.70 -7.92
C GLY A 35 15.66 5.78 -9.05
N HIS A 36 16.15 5.97 -10.27
CA HIS A 36 15.60 5.27 -11.45
C HIS A 36 16.16 3.84 -11.61
N HIS A 37 17.39 3.58 -11.13
CA HIS A 37 18.11 2.31 -11.31
C HIS A 37 18.17 1.44 -10.05
N THR A 38 17.46 1.83 -8.99
CA THR A 38 17.35 1.07 -7.74
C THR A 38 16.22 0.06 -7.81
N SER A 39 16.34 -0.99 -7.00
CA SER A 39 15.29 -2.00 -6.82
C SER A 39 14.14 -1.43 -5.99
N TRP A 40 12.96 -2.01 -6.15
CA TRP A 40 11.84 -1.76 -5.24
C TRP A 40 12.09 -2.50 -3.93
N GLU A 41 12.08 -1.76 -2.84
CA GLU A 41 12.25 -2.29 -1.49
C GLU A 41 10.93 -2.23 -0.74
N PRO A 42 10.69 -3.13 0.23
CA PRO A 42 9.52 -3.03 1.09
C PRO A 42 9.53 -1.67 1.80
N TYR A 43 8.44 -0.92 1.65
CA TYR A 43 8.23 0.28 2.45
C TYR A 43 7.91 -0.17 3.88
N GLY A 44 8.42 0.57 4.87
CA GLY A 44 8.14 0.30 6.28
C GLY A 44 6.65 0.40 6.61
N PRO A 45 6.28 0.37 7.90
CA PRO A 45 4.88 0.57 8.27
C PRO A 45 4.38 1.92 7.67
N PRO A 46 3.34 1.90 6.81
CA PRO A 46 2.85 3.11 6.19
C PRO A 46 2.29 4.07 7.24
N THR A 47 2.65 5.34 7.13
CA THR A 47 2.18 6.37 8.05
C THR A 47 0.74 6.77 7.74
N GLU A 48 0.09 7.51 8.64
CA GLU A 48 -1.25 8.04 8.38
C GLU A 48 -1.31 8.95 7.15
N ALA A 49 -0.25 9.72 6.89
CA ALA A 49 -0.14 10.58 5.72
C ALA A 49 -0.08 9.76 4.41
N ASP A 50 0.59 8.60 4.44
CA ASP A 50 0.64 7.69 3.30
C ASP A 50 -0.73 7.09 2.99
N TRP A 51 -1.48 6.71 4.04
CA TRP A 51 -2.86 6.25 3.89
C TRP A 51 -3.76 7.33 3.32
N ASP A 52 -3.65 8.57 3.79
CA ASP A 52 -4.41 9.71 3.27
C ASP A 52 -4.11 9.95 1.78
N LYS A 53 -2.84 9.84 1.38
CA LYS A 53 -2.40 9.91 -0.02
C LYS A 53 -3.00 8.78 -0.87
N LEU A 54 -3.00 7.55 -0.38
CA LEU A 54 -3.60 6.41 -1.07
C LEU A 54 -5.10 6.63 -1.29
N ILE A 55 -5.83 7.06 -0.25
CA ILE A 55 -7.27 7.34 -0.32
C ILE A 55 -7.53 8.48 -1.31
N TYR A 56 -6.74 9.56 -1.26
CA TYR A 56 -6.85 10.68 -2.20
C TYR A 56 -6.66 10.24 -3.65
N GLU A 57 -5.62 9.46 -3.95
CA GLU A 57 -5.36 8.95 -5.30
C GLU A 57 -6.44 7.97 -5.77
N ALA A 58 -6.94 7.11 -4.87
CA ALA A 58 -8.07 6.23 -5.16
C ALA A 58 -9.35 7.02 -5.45
N ASN A 59 -9.68 8.04 -4.65
CA ASN A 59 -10.87 8.88 -4.84
C ASN A 59 -10.87 9.53 -6.24
N ARG A 60 -9.72 10.06 -6.68
CA ARG A 60 -9.58 10.67 -8.02
C ARG A 60 -9.78 9.68 -9.18
N ARG A 61 -9.65 8.38 -8.94
CA ARG A 61 -9.83 7.32 -9.93
C ARG A 61 -11.28 6.84 -10.04
N VAL A 62 -12.12 7.08 -9.02
CA VAL A 62 -13.56 6.77 -9.04
C VAL A 62 -14.32 7.51 -10.15
N PRO A 63 -14.27 8.85 -10.27
CA PRO A 63 -15.00 9.54 -11.34
C PRO A 63 -14.46 9.20 -12.74
N ARG A 64 -13.20 8.77 -12.82
CA ARG A 64 -12.56 8.29 -14.06
C ARG A 64 -12.91 6.85 -14.40
N ARG A 65 -13.68 6.16 -13.55
CA ARG A 65 -14.06 4.73 -13.69
C ARG A 65 -12.85 3.78 -13.78
N LEU A 66 -11.69 4.20 -13.28
CA LEU A 66 -10.49 3.37 -13.19
C LEU A 66 -10.59 2.38 -12.01
N ILE A 67 -11.39 2.73 -11.01
CA ILE A 67 -11.79 1.85 -9.92
C ILE A 67 -13.29 1.99 -9.68
N SER A 68 -13.92 0.92 -9.21
CA SER A 68 -15.33 0.92 -8.77
C SER A 68 -15.47 1.59 -7.39
N PRO A 69 -16.61 2.25 -7.08
CA PRO A 69 -16.89 2.74 -5.73
C PRO A 69 -16.75 1.66 -4.65
N LYS A 70 -17.04 0.40 -4.98
CA LYS A 70 -16.86 -0.73 -4.06
C LYS A 70 -15.38 -0.97 -3.74
N GLN A 71 -14.51 -0.90 -4.75
CA GLN A 71 -13.06 -1.04 -4.57
C GLN A 71 -12.48 0.12 -3.78
N PHE A 72 -13.01 1.33 -3.96
CA PHE A 72 -12.65 2.49 -3.16
C PHE A 72 -12.98 2.27 -1.67
N ALA A 73 -14.21 1.84 -1.36
CA ALA A 73 -14.61 1.52 0.01
C ALA A 73 -13.77 0.39 0.64
N GLU A 74 -13.33 -0.60 -0.17
CA GLU A 74 -12.40 -1.63 0.29
C GLU A 74 -11.05 -1.02 0.69
N ILE A 75 -10.51 -0.07 -0.09
CA ILE A 75 -9.25 0.63 0.22
C ILE A 75 -9.38 1.44 1.51
N GLU A 76 -10.49 2.17 1.71
CA GLU A 76 -10.75 2.89 2.96
C GLU A 76 -10.80 1.94 4.17
N GLY A 77 -11.41 0.78 4.00
CA GLY A 77 -11.47 -0.26 5.03
C GLY A 77 -10.10 -0.84 5.42
N LEU A 78 -9.07 -0.76 4.56
CA LEU A 78 -7.73 -1.26 4.87
C LEU A 78 -7.05 -0.47 5.98
N ARG A 79 -7.30 0.85 6.06
CA ARG A 79 -6.71 1.71 7.11
C ARG A 79 -7.06 1.22 8.51
N ASN A 80 -8.28 0.72 8.70
CA ASN A 80 -8.79 0.28 10.00
C ASN A 80 -8.66 -1.24 10.21
N LYS A 81 -8.20 -1.99 9.21
CA LYS A 81 -7.89 -3.41 9.41
C LYS A 81 -6.53 -3.51 10.10
N PRO A 82 -6.43 -4.11 11.29
CA PRO A 82 -5.14 -4.55 11.76
C PRO A 82 -4.63 -5.50 10.69
N THR A 83 -3.48 -5.17 10.10
CA THR A 83 -2.79 -6.07 9.17
C THR A 83 -2.59 -7.37 9.92
N LEU A 84 -3.46 -8.35 9.67
CA LEU A 84 -3.30 -9.70 10.17
C LEU A 84 -2.09 -10.23 9.41
N LEU A 85 -0.91 -10.03 9.99
CA LEU A 85 0.28 -10.79 9.65
C LEU A 85 -0.19 -12.25 9.49
N PRO A 86 0.25 -12.97 8.45
CA PRO A 86 -0.03 -14.40 8.38
C PRO A 86 0.42 -14.97 9.72
N ARG A 87 -0.54 -15.53 10.49
CA ARG A 87 -0.22 -16.26 11.71
C ARG A 87 0.90 -17.21 11.30
N VAL A 88 2.11 -16.99 11.82
CA VAL A 88 3.16 -17.99 11.79
C VAL A 88 2.53 -19.22 12.42
N SER A 89 2.19 -20.20 11.57
CA SER A 89 1.80 -21.52 12.02
C SER A 89 2.96 -22.03 12.84
N LYS A 90 2.80 -22.08 14.16
CA LYS A 90 3.74 -22.74 15.05
C LYS A 90 3.98 -24.14 14.47
N PRO A 91 5.24 -24.58 14.27
CA PRO A 91 5.47 -25.97 13.92
C PRO A 91 4.88 -26.82 15.04
N GLY A 92 3.98 -27.74 14.66
CA GLY A 92 3.32 -28.65 15.59
C GLY A 92 4.34 -29.51 16.32
N PRO A 93 4.00 -30.04 17.51
CA PRO A 93 4.93 -30.84 18.31
C PRO A 93 5.29 -32.12 17.54
N THR A 94 6.58 -32.31 17.32
CA THR A 94 7.17 -33.56 16.81
C THR A 94 6.80 -34.68 17.78
N ARG A 95 6.13 -35.73 17.27
CA ARG A 95 5.91 -36.98 17.98
C ARG A 95 7.06 -37.94 17.69
#